data_AF-A0A1V1PE87-F1
#
_entry.id   AF-A0A1V1PE87-F1
#
_cell.length_a   1.000
_cell.length_b   1.000
_cell.length_c   1.000
_cell.angle_alpha   90.00
_cell.angle_beta   90.00
_cell.angle_gamma   90.00
#
_symmetry.space_group_name_H-M   'P 1'
#
loop_
_entity.id
_entity.type
_entity.pdbx_description
1 polymer ?
#
loop_
_entity_poly.entity_id
_entity_poly.type
_entity_poly.pdbx_seq_one_letter_code
_entity_poly.pdbx_strand_id
1 'polypeptide(L)'
;MKTFMGKFEENTGDPIGALANRYLQIPCACMTPNNKRLDDLSNMIDKFHPDVVIDFVLQACHAYNVESYKVGQHVTEKHALPFLKVESDYSDGDIGQLKTRIQALFESI
;
A
#
# COMPACT_ATOMS: atom_id res chain seq x y z
N MET A 1 -2.97 -9.43 -7.53
CA MET A 1 -3.15 -10.22 -6.29
C MET A 1 -3.07 -9.23 -5.16
N LYS A 2 -4.06 -9.16 -4.26
CA LYS A 2 -4.02 -8.16 -3.18
C LYS A 2 -2.94 -8.57 -2.17
N THR A 3 -2.16 -7.63 -1.63
CA THR A 3 -1.06 -7.92 -0.68
C THR A 3 -1.50 -8.69 0.56
N PHE A 4 -2.78 -8.59 0.92
CA PHE A 4 -3.40 -9.37 1.99
C PHE A 4 -3.96 -10.73 1.55
N MET A 5 -3.82 -11.15 0.30
CA MET A 5 -4.19 -12.49 -0.17
C MET A 5 -2.99 -13.42 0.01
N GLY A 6 -3.14 -14.40 0.88
CA GLY A 6 -2.07 -15.31 1.28
C GLY A 6 -2.70 -16.56 1.87
N LYS A 7 -1.97 -17.68 1.86
CA LYS A 7 -2.55 -18.99 2.13
C LYS A 7 -2.73 -19.25 3.62
N PHE A 8 -3.80 -19.95 3.97
CA PHE A 8 -3.95 -20.55 5.29
C PHE A 8 -3.20 -21.87 5.32
N GLU A 9 -2.71 -22.26 6.49
CA GLU A 9 -2.23 -23.61 6.70
C GLU A 9 -3.43 -24.55 6.68
N GLU A 10 -3.38 -25.59 5.84
CA GLU A 10 -4.48 -26.55 5.67
C GLU A 10 -4.13 -27.88 6.33
N ASN A 11 -5.15 -28.69 6.63
CA ASN A 11 -5.01 -30.01 7.27
C ASN A 11 -4.29 -29.99 8.63
N THR A 12 -4.41 -28.88 9.35
CA THR A 12 -3.88 -28.76 10.72
C THR A 12 -4.85 -29.35 11.73
N GLY A 13 -4.35 -29.81 12.87
CA GLY A 13 -5.18 -30.17 14.02
C GLY A 13 -5.74 -28.95 14.79
N ASP A 14 -5.31 -27.74 14.41
CA ASP A 14 -5.69 -26.46 15.02
C ASP A 14 -6.01 -25.41 13.95
N PRO A 15 -7.22 -25.46 13.35
CA PRO A 15 -7.62 -24.54 12.29
C PRO A 15 -7.77 -23.09 12.79
N ILE A 16 -8.07 -22.88 14.07
CA ILE A 16 -8.19 -21.53 14.66
C ILE A 16 -6.80 -20.90 14.80
N GLY A 17 -5.80 -21.66 15.26
CA GLY A 17 -4.41 -21.24 15.27
C GLY A 17 -3.90 -20.90 13.87
N ALA A 18 -4.21 -21.73 12.86
CA ALA A 18 -3.86 -21.46 11.46
C ALA A 18 -4.45 -20.14 10.95
N LEU A 19 -5.72 -19.86 11.25
CA LEU A 19 -6.39 -18.60 10.92
C LEU A 19 -5.73 -17.40 11.62
N ALA A 20 -5.49 -17.49 12.92
CA ALA A 20 -4.88 -16.42 13.71
C ALA A 20 -3.47 -16.09 13.22
N ASN A 21 -2.64 -17.13 13.00
CA ASN A 21 -1.30 -16.99 12.45
C ASN A 21 -1.33 -16.27 11.10
N ARG A 22 -2.22 -16.68 10.20
CA ARG A 22 -2.37 -16.04 8.91
C ARG A 22 -2.83 -14.59 9.03
N TYR A 23 -3.77 -14.28 9.91
CA TYR A 23 -4.28 -12.92 10.10
C TYR A 23 -3.17 -11.94 10.52
N LEU A 24 -2.27 -12.38 11.41
CA LEU A 24 -1.12 -11.57 11.85
C LEU A 24 -0.08 -11.30 10.76
N GLN A 25 -0.12 -12.03 9.63
CA GLN A 25 0.75 -11.78 8.48
C GLN A 25 0.21 -10.71 7.52
N ILE A 26 -0.96 -10.12 7.79
CA ILE A 26 -1.49 -9.00 6.98
C ILE A 26 -0.63 -7.75 7.27
N PRO A 27 -0.01 -7.12 6.24
CA PRO A 27 0.92 -6.01 6.43
C PRO A 27 0.20 -4.67 6.65
N CYS A 28 -0.59 -4.58 7.72
CA CYS A 28 -1.30 -3.36 8.10
C CYS A 28 -0.34 -2.38 8.79
N ALA A 29 -0.46 -1.08 8.46
CA ALA A 29 0.30 0.00 9.09
C ALA A 29 0.09 0.13 10.61
N CYS A 30 -0.96 -0.50 11.17
CA CYS A 30 -1.16 -0.58 12.62
C CYS A 30 -0.12 -1.45 13.34
N MET A 31 0.55 -2.36 12.62
CA MET A 31 1.58 -3.24 13.16
C MET A 31 2.95 -2.56 13.02
N THR A 32 3.86 -2.78 13.97
CA THR A 32 5.23 -2.26 13.88
C THR A 32 6.25 -3.31 14.36
N PRO A 33 7.34 -3.53 13.63
CA PRO A 33 7.65 -2.99 12.30
C PRO A 33 6.81 -3.66 11.19
N ASN A 34 6.52 -2.94 10.10
CA ASN A 34 5.70 -3.42 8.98
C ASN A 34 6.49 -3.52 7.66
N ASN A 35 7.68 -4.12 7.72
CA ASN A 35 8.57 -4.25 6.55
C ASN A 35 7.92 -5.07 5.41
N LYS A 36 7.05 -6.02 5.76
CA LYS A 36 6.33 -6.85 4.79
C LYS A 36 5.53 -6.04 3.78
N ARG A 37 4.99 -4.87 4.15
CA ARG A 37 4.31 -3.98 3.19
C ARG A 37 5.25 -3.53 2.07
N LEU A 38 6.50 -3.19 2.39
CA LEU A 38 7.50 -2.73 1.43
C LEU A 38 8.01 -3.86 0.54
N ASP A 39 8.15 -5.06 1.10
CA ASP A 39 8.52 -6.26 0.34
C ASP A 39 7.41 -6.63 -0.66
N ASP A 40 6.16 -6.69 -0.18
CA ASP A 40 5.00 -6.99 -1.01
C ASP A 40 4.78 -5.92 -2.09
N LEU A 41 5.07 -4.65 -1.78
CA LEU A 41 5.06 -3.56 -2.77
C LEU A 41 6.13 -3.75 -3.85
N SER A 42 7.35 -4.14 -3.47
CA SER A 42 8.42 -4.45 -4.44
C SER A 42 8.01 -5.59 -5.37
N ASN A 43 7.46 -6.67 -4.80
CA ASN A 43 6.95 -7.80 -5.58
C ASN A 43 5.83 -7.39 -6.55
N MET A 44 5.00 -6.42 -6.18
CA MET A 44 3.98 -5.88 -7.08
C MET A 44 4.60 -5.04 -8.19
N ILE A 45 5.56 -4.18 -7.88
CA ILE A 45 6.28 -3.37 -8.87
C ILE A 45 6.98 -4.28 -9.89
N ASP A 46 7.77 -5.25 -9.43
CA ASP A 46 8.50 -6.19 -10.29
C ASP A 46 7.56 -7.02 -11.18
N LYS A 47 6.34 -7.29 -10.71
CA LYS A 47 5.38 -8.09 -11.46
C LYS A 47 4.65 -7.27 -12.52
N PHE A 48 4.18 -6.08 -12.15
CA PHE A 48 3.29 -5.29 -12.98
C PHE A 48 4.03 -4.22 -13.80
N HIS A 49 5.28 -3.94 -13.48
CA HIS A 49 6.12 -2.91 -14.11
C HIS A 49 5.37 -1.58 -14.28
N PRO A 50 4.82 -0.99 -13.18
CA PRO A 50 4.08 0.26 -13.29
C PRO A 50 5.01 1.43 -13.57
N ASP A 51 4.53 2.41 -14.34
CA ASP A 51 5.26 3.66 -14.58
C ASP A 51 5.24 4.60 -13.35
N VAL A 52 4.28 4.40 -12.44
CA VAL A 52 4.08 5.25 -11.25
C VAL A 52 3.34 4.52 -10.13
N VAL A 53 3.63 4.87 -8.87
CA VAL A 53 2.90 4.38 -7.70
C VAL A 53 2.09 5.50 -7.06
N ILE A 54 0.79 5.29 -6.89
CA ILE A 54 -0.10 6.18 -6.15
C ILE A 54 -0.46 5.53 -4.81
N ASP A 55 -0.07 6.16 -3.69
CA ASP A 55 -0.45 5.73 -2.34
C ASP A 55 -1.66 6.53 -1.88
N PHE A 56 -2.82 5.86 -1.87
CA PHE A 56 -4.08 6.44 -1.47
C PHE A 56 -4.35 6.16 0.02
N VAL A 57 -4.54 7.23 0.78
CA VAL A 57 -4.77 7.18 2.24
C VAL A 57 -6.09 7.85 2.54
N LEU A 58 -6.95 7.19 3.32
CA LEU A 58 -8.17 7.83 3.82
C LEU A 58 -7.81 8.90 4.85
N GLN A 59 -8.49 10.04 4.79
CA GLN A 59 -8.38 11.09 5.80
C GLN A 59 -8.62 10.51 7.20
N ALA A 60 -7.81 10.94 8.17
CA ALA A 60 -7.73 10.41 9.54
C ALA A 60 -7.14 8.98 9.69
N CYS A 61 -6.65 8.35 8.62
CA CYS A 61 -5.89 7.10 8.73
C CYS A 61 -4.42 7.36 9.10
N HIS A 62 -4.16 7.73 10.36
CA HIS A 62 -2.83 8.19 10.81
C HIS A 62 -1.70 7.18 10.58
N ALA A 63 -1.95 5.88 10.82
CA ALA A 63 -0.94 4.85 10.68
C ALA A 63 -0.41 4.76 9.24
N TYR A 64 -1.32 4.68 8.26
CA TYR A 64 -0.96 4.69 6.84
C TYR A 64 -0.37 6.03 6.41
N ASN A 65 -0.89 7.15 6.94
CA ASN A 65 -0.40 8.48 6.62
C ASN A 65 1.09 8.66 7.02
N VAL A 66 1.46 8.22 8.22
CA VAL A 66 2.85 8.22 8.72
C VAL A 66 3.72 7.24 7.95
N GLU A 67 3.24 6.01 7.73
CA GLU A 67 4.00 4.98 7.01
C GLU A 67 4.24 5.34 5.53
N SER A 68 3.34 6.12 4.92
CA SER A 68 3.44 6.60 3.54
C SER A 68 4.77 7.32 3.24
N TYR A 69 5.40 7.96 4.24
CA TYR A 69 6.74 8.52 4.08
C TYR A 69 7.77 7.45 3.72
N LYS A 70 7.79 6.32 4.45
CA LYS A 70 8.69 5.20 4.16
C LYS A 70 8.36 4.52 2.84
N VAL A 71 7.07 4.42 2.51
CA VAL A 71 6.62 3.89 1.22
C VAL A 71 7.13 4.76 0.08
N GLY A 72 6.99 6.09 0.18
CA GLY A 72 7.47 7.04 -0.80
C GLY A 72 8.98 6.89 -1.03
N GLN A 73 9.78 6.92 0.04
CA GLN A 73 11.23 6.69 -0.06
C GLN A 73 11.56 5.33 -0.70
N HIS A 74 10.86 4.27 -0.30
CA HIS A 74 11.09 2.95 -0.87
C HIS A 74 10.78 2.91 -2.38
N VAL A 75 9.73 3.57 -2.83
CA VAL A 75 9.39 3.64 -4.27
C VAL A 75 10.42 4.49 -5.03
N THR A 76 10.76 5.68 -4.54
CA THR A 76 11.62 6.62 -5.26
C THR A 76 13.10 6.22 -5.21
N GLU A 77 13.60 5.80 -4.05
CA GLU A 77 15.03 5.51 -3.84
C GLU A 77 15.41 4.09 -4.32
N LYS A 78 14.56 3.09 -4.06
CA LYS A 78 14.86 1.69 -4.42
C LYS A 78 14.44 1.35 -5.85
N HIS A 79 13.27 1.81 -6.27
CA HIS A 79 12.67 1.44 -7.57
C HIS A 79 12.81 2.53 -8.63
N ALA A 80 13.29 3.72 -8.27
CA ALA A 80 13.41 4.87 -9.17
C ALA A 80 12.10 5.23 -9.88
N LEU A 81 10.96 4.97 -9.23
CA LEU A 81 9.63 5.25 -9.77
C LEU A 81 9.07 6.56 -9.19
N PRO A 82 8.32 7.32 -10.00
CA PRO A 82 7.48 8.40 -9.52
C PRO A 82 6.50 7.92 -8.44
N PHE A 83 6.24 8.78 -7.46
CA PHE A 83 5.36 8.50 -6.33
C PHE A 83 4.43 9.66 -6.07
N LEU A 84 3.12 9.39 -5.93
CA LEU A 84 2.12 10.37 -5.53
C LEU A 84 1.34 9.86 -4.33
N LYS A 85 1.45 10.57 -3.21
CA LYS A 85 0.55 10.39 -2.06
C LYS A 85 -0.74 11.17 -2.28
N VAL A 86 -1.87 10.49 -2.17
CA VAL A 86 -3.21 11.07 -2.19
C VAL A 86 -3.86 10.83 -0.82
N GLU A 87 -4.39 11.89 -0.22
CA GLU A 87 -5.21 11.80 0.99
C GLU A 87 -6.58 12.41 0.68
N SER A 88 -7.64 11.68 0.98
CA SER A 88 -9.02 12.04 0.62
C SER A 88 -10.03 11.35 1.54
N ASP A 89 -11.30 11.75 1.49
CA ASP A 89 -12.40 11.12 2.21
C ASP A 89 -13.50 10.64 1.23
N TYR A 90 -14.72 10.44 1.74
CA TYR A 90 -15.85 9.98 0.92
C TYR A 90 -16.67 11.11 0.30
N SER A 91 -16.30 12.37 0.54
CA SER A 91 -16.97 13.53 -0.02
C SER A 91 -16.44 13.85 -1.42
N ASP A 92 -17.22 14.61 -2.18
CA ASP A 92 -16.82 15.12 -3.49
C ASP A 92 -15.98 16.42 -3.39
N GLY A 93 -15.61 16.83 -2.18
CA GLY A 93 -15.04 18.16 -1.90
C GLY A 93 -13.67 18.41 -2.53
N ASP A 94 -12.90 17.36 -2.79
CA ASP A 94 -11.52 17.45 -3.30
C ASP A 94 -11.35 16.92 -4.74
N ILE A 95 -12.43 16.48 -5.41
CA ILE A 95 -12.38 15.89 -6.77
C ILE A 95 -11.61 16.78 -7.75
N GLY A 96 -11.85 18.09 -7.72
CA GLY A 96 -11.16 19.05 -8.59
C GLY A 96 -9.65 19.09 -8.34
N GLN A 97 -9.23 19.05 -7.07
CA GLN A 97 -7.82 19.02 -6.70
C GLN A 97 -7.16 17.70 -7.11
N LEU A 98 -7.83 16.57 -6.83
CA LEU A 98 -7.35 15.24 -7.20
C LEU A 98 -7.15 15.12 -8.71
N LYS A 99 -8.12 15.59 -9.50
CA LYS A 99 -8.04 15.57 -10.97
C LYS A 99 -6.82 16.32 -11.48
N THR A 100 -6.57 17.53 -10.99
CA THR A 100 -5.40 18.34 -11.41
C THR A 100 -4.09 17.67 -11.02
N ARG A 101 -3.98 17.14 -9.80
CA ARG A 101 -2.74 16.49 -9.33
C ARG A 101 -2.42 15.21 -10.11
N ILE A 102 -3.44 14.40 -10.37
CA ILE A 102 -3.30 13.14 -11.11
C ILE A 102 -2.99 13.45 -12.59
N GLN A 103 -3.64 14.45 -13.19
CA GLN A 103 -3.35 14.86 -14.56
C GLN A 103 -1.90 15.37 -14.70
N ALA A 104 -1.44 16.23 -13.80
CA ALA A 104 -0.06 16.72 -13.81
C ALA A 104 0.97 15.58 -13.68
N LEU A 105 0.65 14.56 -12.87
CA LEU A 105 1.47 13.35 -12.77
C LEU A 105 1.54 12.60 -14.11
N PHE A 106 0.39 12.35 -14.75
CA PHE A 106 0.32 11.68 -16.05
C PHE A 106 1.05 12.43 -17.17
N GLU A 107 1.09 13.76 -17.11
CA GLU A 107 1.84 14.59 -18.08
C GLU A 107 3.37 14.57 -17.84
N SER A 108 3.83 14.12 -16.66
CA SER A 108 5.24 14.12 -16.25
C SER A 108 5.97 12.79 -16.44
N ILE A 109 5.24 11.71 -16.76
CA ILE A 109 5.75 10.35 -16.92
C ILE A 109 5.89 9.95 -18.39
#